data_AF-A0A816P509-F1
#
_entry.id   AF-A0A816P509-F1
#
_cell.length_a   1.000
_cell.length_b   1.000
_cell.length_c   1.000
_cell.angle_alpha   90.00
_cell.angle_beta   90.00
_cell.angle_gamma   90.00
#
_symmetry.space_group_name_H-M   'P 1'
#
loop_
_entity.id
_entity.type
_entity.pdbx_description
1 polymer ?
#
loop_
_entity_poly.entity_id
_entity_poly.type
_entity_poly.pdbx_seq_one_letter_code
_entity_poly.pdbx_strand_id
1 'polypeptide(L)'
;MPLPKAEGHISYGGALRPGEGDATAQYVQLGKRIPHRGEVGLNADEIQRFEDLGYVMSGSRHQRMNAISIRKENQVYSAEDKRALAMFNYEEKAKREAKVMSDLSRLVQRHMGEELGPDHDPFGAGKADGADD
;
A
#
# COMPACT_ATOMS: atom_id res chain seq x y z
N MET A 1 14.32 4.56 2.02
CA MET A 1 13.63 4.84 0.73
C MET A 1 12.32 5.54 1.04
N PRO A 2 11.85 6.51 0.22
CA PRO A 2 10.56 7.16 0.45
C PRO A 2 9.41 6.17 0.21
N LEU A 3 8.38 6.22 1.07
CA LEU A 3 7.15 5.44 0.87
C LEU A 3 6.56 5.75 -0.51
N PRO A 4 5.99 4.75 -1.23
CA PRO A 4 5.14 5.05 -2.36
C PRO A 4 4.03 5.96 -1.86
N LYS A 5 4.01 7.22 -2.32
CA LYS A 5 3.00 8.20 -1.93
C LYS A 5 1.64 7.61 -2.25
N ALA A 6 0.91 7.20 -1.21
CA ALA A 6 -0.47 6.78 -1.30
C ALA A 6 -1.42 7.95 -1.63
N GLU A 7 -0.89 9.17 -1.71
CA GLU A 7 -1.61 10.45 -1.88
C GLU A 7 -1.53 11.01 -3.30
N GLY A 8 -1.35 10.15 -4.31
CA GLY A 8 -1.59 10.52 -5.69
C GLY A 8 -3.01 10.14 -6.04
N HIS A 9 -3.76 11.03 -6.70
CA HIS A 9 -5.02 10.68 -7.36
C HIS A 9 -4.84 9.35 -8.10
N ILE A 10 -5.52 8.32 -7.64
CA ILE A 10 -5.46 7.01 -8.27
C ILE A 10 -6.26 7.14 -9.55
N SER A 11 -5.58 7.01 -10.68
CA SER A 11 -6.30 6.92 -11.94
C SER A 11 -6.97 5.56 -11.99
N TYR A 12 -8.26 5.53 -11.67
CA TYR A 12 -9.09 4.34 -11.83
C TYR A 12 -9.36 4.03 -13.32
N GLY A 13 -8.65 4.64 -14.28
CA GLY A 13 -8.72 4.40 -15.71
C GLY A 13 -9.84 5.15 -16.45
N GLY A 14 -9.77 5.15 -17.80
CA GLY A 14 -10.55 6.08 -18.64
C GLY A 14 -12.02 5.73 -18.90
N ALA A 15 -12.53 4.60 -18.40
CA ALA A 15 -13.94 4.23 -18.58
C ALA A 15 -14.88 4.76 -17.48
N LEU A 16 -14.30 5.35 -16.42
CA LEU A 16 -15.04 6.04 -15.35
C LEU A 16 -15.14 7.53 -15.66
N ARG A 17 -16.25 8.16 -15.29
CA ARG A 17 -16.36 9.62 -15.35
C ARG A 17 -15.45 10.28 -14.30
N PRO A 18 -15.04 11.55 -14.51
CA PRO A 18 -14.28 12.29 -13.50
C PRO A 18 -15.01 12.26 -12.15
N GLY A 19 -14.31 11.85 -11.09
CA GLY A 19 -14.86 11.72 -9.73
C GLY A 19 -15.73 10.50 -9.45
N GLU A 20 -16.12 9.72 -10.47
CA GLU A 20 -16.90 8.48 -10.28
C GLU A 20 -16.05 7.42 -9.58
N GLY A 21 -14.80 7.23 -10.01
CA GLY A 21 -13.86 6.27 -9.40
C GLY A 21 -13.54 6.60 -7.95
N ASP A 22 -13.31 7.88 -7.62
CA ASP A 22 -13.02 8.32 -6.25
C ASP A 22 -14.21 8.07 -5.31
N ALA A 23 -15.43 8.35 -5.76
CA ALA A 23 -16.65 8.09 -4.98
C ALA A 23 -16.82 6.59 -4.74
N THR A 24 -16.70 5.77 -5.77
CA THR A 24 -16.79 4.30 -5.68
C THR A 24 -15.71 3.74 -4.75
N ALA A 25 -14.47 4.23 -4.84
CA ALA A 25 -13.37 3.78 -4.00
C ALA A 25 -13.59 4.04 -2.51
N GLN A 26 -14.24 5.16 -2.14
CA GLN A 26 -14.60 5.41 -0.74
C GLN A 26 -15.55 4.34 -0.18
N TYR A 27 -16.54 3.89 -0.97
CA TYR A 27 -17.43 2.80 -0.54
C TYR A 27 -16.68 1.48 -0.39
N VAL A 28 -15.77 1.18 -1.32
CA VAL A 28 -14.92 -0.02 -1.28
C VAL A 28 -14.01 -0.03 -0.05
N GLN A 29 -13.35 1.09 0.26
CA GLN A 29 -12.50 1.24 1.44
C GLN A 29 -13.27 1.10 2.75
N LEU A 30 -14.53 1.56 2.78
CA LEU A 30 -15.44 1.38 3.91
C LEU A 30 -16.04 -0.03 3.99
N GLY A 31 -15.73 -0.93 3.04
CA GLY A 31 -16.32 -2.27 2.94
C GLY A 31 -17.82 -2.26 2.67
N LYS A 32 -18.36 -1.14 2.17
CA LYS A 32 -19.78 -0.95 1.90
C LYS A 32 -20.08 -1.27 0.45
N ARG A 33 -21.27 -1.85 0.21
CA ARG A 33 -21.81 -2.02 -1.14
C ARG A 33 -21.92 -0.67 -1.83
N ILE A 34 -21.49 -0.61 -3.09
CA ILE A 34 -21.63 0.59 -3.92
C ILE A 34 -23.13 0.79 -4.24
N PRO A 35 -23.70 1.97 -3.95
CA PRO A 35 -25.13 2.20 -4.21
C PRO A 35 -25.44 2.25 -5.71
N HIS A 36 -26.47 1.52 -6.13
CA HIS A 36 -26.97 1.59 -7.50
C HIS A 36 -28.16 2.55 -7.61
N ARG A 37 -28.57 2.82 -8.86
CA ARG A 37 -29.71 3.70 -9.12
C ARG A 37 -30.99 3.13 -8.48
N GLY A 38 -31.63 3.95 -7.63
CA GLY A 38 -32.84 3.56 -6.91
C GLY A 38 -32.59 2.90 -5.55
N GLU A 39 -31.32 2.78 -5.14
CA GLU A 39 -30.92 2.24 -3.84
C GLU A 39 -30.39 3.33 -2.88
N VAL A 40 -30.24 4.56 -3.36
CA VAL A 40 -29.81 5.71 -2.55
C VAL A 40 -30.82 5.93 -1.43
N GLY A 41 -30.38 5.74 -0.19
CA GLY A 41 -31.20 5.87 1.02
C GLY A 41 -31.62 4.55 1.67
N LEU A 42 -31.30 3.40 1.06
CA LEU A 42 -31.43 2.09 1.69
C LEU A 42 -30.06 1.61 2.19
N ASN A 43 -30.06 0.89 3.31
CA ASN A 43 -28.85 0.23 3.80
C ASN A 43 -28.57 -1.04 2.98
N ALA A 44 -27.29 -1.45 2.95
CA ALA A 44 -26.86 -2.66 2.25
C ALA A 44 -27.65 -3.91 2.72
N ASP A 45 -27.89 -4.01 4.02
CA ASP A 45 -28.64 -5.13 4.62
C ASP A 45 -30.12 -5.15 4.19
N GLU A 46 -30.71 -3.97 3.98
CA GLU A 46 -32.10 -3.86 3.52
C GLU A 46 -32.22 -4.27 2.06
N ILE A 47 -31.27 -3.85 1.22
CA ILE A 47 -31.19 -4.24 -0.20
C ILE A 47 -31.03 -5.76 -0.30
N GLN A 48 -30.12 -6.36 0.46
CA GLN A 48 -29.90 -7.80 0.46
C GLN A 48 -31.19 -8.56 0.82
N ARG A 49 -31.90 -8.11 1.87
CA ARG A 49 -33.18 -8.72 2.27
C ARG A 49 -34.24 -8.64 1.17
N PHE A 50 -34.32 -7.51 0.45
CA PHE A 50 -35.27 -7.38 -0.66
C PHE A 50 -34.91 -8.28 -1.84
N GLU A 51 -33.62 -8.41 -2.18
CA GLU A 51 -33.14 -9.30 -3.22
C GLU A 51 -33.39 -10.77 -2.85
N ASP A 52 -33.14 -11.18 -1.60
CA ASP A 52 -33.38 -12.54 -1.08
C ASP A 52 -34.88 -12.92 -1.12
N LEU A 53 -35.77 -11.95 -0.87
CA LEU A 53 -37.22 -12.14 -1.00
C LEU A 53 -37.69 -12.19 -2.47
N GLY A 54 -36.79 -11.98 -3.44
CA GLY A 54 -37.07 -12.03 -4.87
C GLY A 54 -37.51 -10.70 -5.48
N TYR A 55 -37.40 -9.58 -4.76
CA TYR A 55 -37.66 -8.26 -5.34
C TYR A 55 -36.50 -7.85 -6.26
N VAL A 56 -36.84 -7.38 -7.46
CA VAL A 56 -35.85 -6.85 -8.42
C VAL A 56 -35.75 -5.34 -8.26
N MET A 57 -34.57 -4.87 -7.86
CA MET A 57 -34.27 -3.44 -7.76
C MET A 57 -34.44 -2.74 -9.10
N SER A 58 -34.92 -1.49 -9.07
CA SER A 58 -35.24 -0.71 -10.28
C SER A 58 -34.05 -0.58 -11.24
N GLY A 59 -32.82 -0.49 -10.71
CA GLY A 59 -31.59 -0.42 -11.47
C GLY A 59 -31.16 -1.74 -12.13
N SER A 60 -31.60 -2.90 -11.63
CA SER A 60 -31.06 -4.21 -12.01
C SER A 60 -31.82 -4.90 -13.15
N ARG A 61 -32.85 -4.26 -13.71
CA ARG A 61 -33.68 -4.86 -14.78
C ARG A 61 -33.00 -4.92 -16.16
N HIS A 62 -31.93 -4.17 -16.39
CA HIS A 62 -31.31 -4.00 -17.71
C HIS A 62 -29.95 -4.72 -17.83
N GLN A 63 -29.93 -5.91 -18.44
CA GLN A 63 -28.72 -6.74 -18.56
C GLN A 63 -27.49 -6.02 -19.10
N ARG A 64 -27.62 -5.25 -20.19
CA ARG A 64 -26.49 -4.51 -20.79
C ARG A 64 -25.93 -3.43 -19.86
N MET A 65 -26.79 -2.71 -19.15
CA MET A 65 -26.35 -1.67 -18.23
C MET A 65 -25.70 -2.28 -16.99
N ASN A 66 -26.27 -3.36 -16.45
CA ASN A 66 -25.67 -4.08 -15.32
C ASN A 66 -24.26 -4.56 -15.65
N ALA A 67 -24.04 -5.12 -16.86
CA ALA A 67 -22.72 -5.53 -17.31
C ALA A 67 -21.71 -4.37 -17.40
N ILE A 68 -22.16 -3.19 -17.85
CA ILE A 68 -21.33 -1.98 -17.87
C ILE A 68 -21.01 -1.52 -16.44
N SER A 69 -22.00 -1.58 -15.54
CA SER A 69 -21.84 -1.22 -14.13
C SER A 69 -20.80 -2.12 -13.46
N ILE A 70 -20.97 -3.43 -13.56
CA ILE A 70 -20.04 -4.43 -13.02
C ILE A 70 -18.64 -4.21 -13.58
N ARG A 71 -18.50 -3.87 -14.87
CA ARG A 71 -17.19 -3.56 -15.46
C ARG A 71 -16.54 -2.35 -14.80
N LYS A 72 -17.30 -1.27 -14.60
CA LYS A 72 -16.80 -0.04 -13.95
C LYS A 72 -16.41 -0.27 -12.50
N GLU A 73 -17.24 -1.01 -11.78
CA GLU A 73 -16.98 -1.40 -10.39
C GLU A 73 -15.73 -2.29 -10.28
N ASN A 74 -15.60 -3.31 -11.13
CA ASN A 74 -14.41 -4.16 -11.19
C ASN A 74 -13.13 -3.39 -11.54
N GLN A 75 -13.23 -2.29 -12.27
CA GLN A 75 -12.10 -1.43 -12.58
C GLN A 75 -11.58 -0.71 -11.33
N VAL A 76 -12.48 -0.29 -10.44
CA VAL A 76 -12.12 0.29 -9.15
C VAL A 76 -11.55 -0.77 -8.23
N TYR A 77 -12.19 -1.94 -8.12
CA TYR A 77 -11.67 -3.06 -7.34
C TYR A 77 -10.27 -3.48 -7.79
N SER A 78 -10.05 -3.65 -9.09
CA SER A 78 -8.72 -4.02 -9.60
C SER A 78 -7.65 -2.98 -9.31
N ALA A 79 -7.99 -1.68 -9.31
CA ALA A 79 -7.05 -0.62 -8.99
C ALA A 79 -6.73 -0.60 -7.48
N GLU A 80 -7.75 -0.72 -6.63
CA GLU A 80 -7.58 -0.80 -5.17
C GLU A 80 -6.81 -2.06 -4.75
N ASP A 81 -7.09 -3.22 -5.35
CA ASP A 81 -6.36 -4.47 -5.10
C ASP A 81 -4.88 -4.36 -5.47
N LYS A 82 -4.57 -3.77 -6.63
CA LYS A 82 -3.18 -3.53 -7.05
C LYS A 82 -2.47 -2.58 -6.09
N ARG A 83 -3.16 -1.56 -5.60
CA ARG A 83 -2.62 -0.63 -4.60
C ARG A 83 -2.37 -1.35 -3.27
N ALA A 84 -3.33 -2.13 -2.78
CA ALA A 84 -3.21 -2.89 -1.56
C ALA A 84 -2.01 -3.87 -1.62
N LEU A 85 -1.86 -4.59 -2.74
CA LEU A 85 -0.71 -5.47 -2.97
C LEU A 85 0.62 -4.71 -3.03
N ALA A 86 0.66 -3.54 -3.67
CA ALA A 86 1.86 -2.72 -3.73
C ALA A 86 2.27 -2.20 -2.35
N MET A 87 1.31 -1.77 -1.53
CA MET A 87 1.55 -1.36 -0.14
C MET A 87 2.07 -2.52 0.70
N PHE A 88 1.46 -3.70 0.58
CA PHE A 88 1.91 -4.90 1.27
C PHE A 88 3.35 -5.29 0.91
N ASN A 89 3.67 -5.33 -0.40
CA ASN A 89 5.03 -5.63 -0.87
C ASN A 89 6.06 -4.60 -0.39
N TYR A 90 5.68 -3.32 -0.34
CA TYR A 90 6.54 -2.27 0.19
C TYR A 90 6.81 -2.45 1.69
N GLU A 91 5.78 -2.73 2.47
CA GLU A 91 5.93 -2.98 3.92
C GLU A 91 6.77 -4.22 4.21
N GLU A 92 6.56 -5.33 3.48
CA GLU A 92 7.39 -6.53 3.61
C GLU A 92 8.85 -6.26 3.25
N LYS A 93 9.07 -5.53 2.15
CA LYS A 93 10.42 -5.14 1.72
C LYS A 93 11.09 -4.24 2.77
N ALA A 94 10.38 -3.24 3.30
CA ALA A 94 10.91 -2.35 4.32
C ALA A 94 11.25 -3.09 5.62
N LYS A 95 10.41 -4.03 6.06
CA LYS A 95 10.69 -4.90 7.21
C LYS A 95 11.92 -5.78 6.96
N ARG A 96 12.04 -6.36 5.76
CA ARG A 96 13.21 -7.16 5.37
C ARG A 96 14.49 -6.33 5.34
N GLU A 97 14.46 -5.15 4.71
CA GLU A 97 15.59 -4.23 4.67
C GLU A 97 16.01 -3.78 6.07
N ALA A 98 15.07 -3.42 6.94
CA ALA A 98 15.36 -3.04 8.33
C ALA A 98 16.08 -4.17 9.10
N LYS A 99 15.63 -5.42 8.93
CA LYS A 99 16.28 -6.59 9.54
C LYS A 99 17.70 -6.79 8.99
N VAL A 100 17.87 -6.72 7.67
CA VAL A 100 19.20 -6.86 7.04
C VAL A 100 20.15 -5.76 7.51
N MET A 101 19.66 -4.51 7.64
CA MET A 101 20.45 -3.41 8.19
C MET A 101 20.83 -3.64 9.65
N SER A 102 19.91 -4.11 10.50
CA SER A 102 20.25 -4.42 11.91
C SER A 102 21.27 -5.54 12.04
N ASP A 103 21.15 -6.59 11.20
CA ASP A 103 22.07 -7.71 11.19
C ASP A 103 23.47 -7.28 10.71
N LEU A 104 23.52 -6.41 9.70
CA LEU A 104 24.76 -5.83 9.19
C LEU A 104 25.43 -4.93 10.23
N SER A 105 24.69 -4.01 10.86
CA SER A 105 25.23 -3.15 11.93
C SER A 105 25.80 -3.99 13.08
N ARG A 106 25.13 -5.08 13.45
CA ARG A 106 25.61 -6.00 14.50
C ARG A 106 26.86 -6.79 14.07
N LEU A 107 26.99 -7.12 12.78
CA LEU A 107 28.19 -7.76 12.25
C LEU A 107 29.38 -6.79 12.25
N VAL A 108 29.17 -5.56 11.76
CA VAL A 108 30.19 -4.51 11.74
C VAL A 108 30.61 -4.14 13.16
N GLN A 109 29.68 -3.99 14.10
CA GLN A 109 30.02 -3.69 15.49
C GLN A 109 30.76 -4.83 16.19
N ARG A 110 30.50 -6.10 15.81
CA ARG A 110 31.32 -7.23 16.27
C ARG A 110 32.72 -7.19 15.67
N HIS A 111 32.84 -6.99 14.36
CA HIS A 111 34.14 -6.94 13.68
C HIS A 111 34.98 -5.73 14.14
N MET A 112 34.37 -4.55 14.30
CA MET A 112 35.04 -3.37 14.85
C MET A 112 35.32 -3.52 16.35
N GLY A 113 34.46 -4.20 17.11
CA GLY A 113 34.71 -4.51 18.52
C GLY A 113 35.79 -5.57 18.75
N GLU A 114 36.10 -6.38 17.73
CA GLU A 114 37.15 -7.41 17.77
C GLU A 114 38.51 -6.84 17.32
N GLU A 115 38.54 -5.82 16.45
CA GLU A 115 39.76 -5.06 16.14
C GLU A 115 40.09 -3.94 17.15
N LEU A 116 39.13 -3.51 17.97
CA LEU A 116 39.33 -2.52 19.04
C LEU A 116 39.58 -3.22 20.38
N GLY A 117 40.72 -3.91 20.47
CA GLY A 117 41.37 -4.10 21.77
C GLY A 117 41.71 -2.74 22.41
N PRO A 118 41.99 -2.67 23.73
CA PRO A 118 42.09 -1.40 24.48
C PRO A 118 43.13 -0.37 23.99
N ASP A 119 43.97 -0.71 23.00
CA ASP A 119 45.14 0.06 22.57
C ASP A 119 45.18 0.29 21.05
N HIS A 120 44.06 0.62 20.39
CA HIS A 120 44.12 1.13 19.01
C HIS A 120 43.99 2.65 18.98
N ASP A 121 45.14 3.33 19.00
CA ASP A 121 45.28 4.75 18.69
C ASP A 121 45.79 4.92 17.23
N PRO A 122 44.92 5.21 16.24
CA PRO A 122 45.33 5.40 14.86
C PRO A 122 46.17 6.68 14.62
N PHE A 123 46.38 7.51 15.65
CA PHE A 123 47.21 8.73 15.57
C PHE A 123 48.28 8.80 16.68
N GLY A 124 48.53 7.69 17.38
CA GLY A 124 49.47 7.58 18.50
C GLY A 124 50.93 7.51 18.09
N ALA A 125 51.56 8.67 18.03
CA ALA A 125 53.01 8.94 18.15
C ALA A 125 54.00 8.15 17.25
N GLY A 126 54.29 8.70 16.06
CA GLY A 126 55.62 8.63 15.49
C GLY A 126 56.56 9.64 16.18
N LYS A 127 57.19 9.26 17.29
CA LYS A 127 58.35 9.97 17.86
C LYS A 127 59.55 9.02 17.88
N ALA A 128 60.71 9.54 17.46
CA ALA A 128 62.05 8.94 17.38
C ALA A 128 62.22 7.99 16.16
N ASP A 129 63.21 8.11 15.27
CA ASP A 129 64.61 8.55 15.42
C ASP A 129 65.16 9.23 14.16
N GLY A 130 66.07 10.19 14.35
CA GLY A 130 66.84 10.82 13.28
C GLY A 130 67.88 11.79 13.86
N ALA A 131 68.92 11.23 14.47
CA ALA A 131 70.16 11.94 14.80
C ALA A 131 70.97 12.13 13.51
N ASP A 132 71.47 13.35 13.26
CA ASP A 132 72.77 13.68 12.66
C ASP A 132 72.88 15.22 12.48
N ASP A 133 73.46 15.89 13.49
CA ASP A 133 74.66 16.78 13.46
C ASP A 133 74.73 17.62 14.76
#